data_AF-A0AAN6ILT8-F1
#
_entry.id   AF-A0AAN6ILT8-F1
#
_cell.length_a   1.000
_cell.length_b   1.000
_cell.length_c   1.000
_cell.angle_alpha   90.00
_cell.angle_beta   90.00
_cell.angle_gamma   90.00
#
_symmetry.space_group_name_H-M   'P 1'
#
loop_
_entity.id
_entity.type
_entity.pdbx_description
1 polymer ?
#
loop_
_entity_poly.entity_id
_entity_poly.type
_entity_poly.pdbx_seq_one_letter_code
_entity_poly.pdbx_strand_id
1 'polypeptide(L)'
;MSDPVQNDNAEDVGSVPSFFREHAEFLHLLDEVATSASNVESWTLPNAPEEEMRLIREMKKTLDVYQEQPTCLDPYLERIVSRLMSVVQEYVYAFHDTMYKPESPITVTRMDGIFDLLYTLCKVRGYKVILRFFPHGVADVEPVFATLWRFSVDLEASNWPARYTLLIWLSLLAMIPFDIESIDSGTTDLPAIAELGTSDVSLMGRWVELGKLFLCKPGCEMEGAAVMLSRLLSRRDSAAVLRPEFIEWAAREITNAARPIDTAAANAGLQIGSVLRINGALRVLCHLFSAMDSHATLDAQIPMLLDIFQMDA
;
A
#
# COMPACT_ATOMS: atom_id res chain seq x y z
N MET A 1 -53.20 42.82 -14.08
CA MET A 1 -52.37 42.70 -12.87
C MET A 1 -52.51 41.27 -12.39
N SER A 2 -51.56 40.44 -12.80
CA SER A 2 -51.45 39.04 -12.40
C SER A 2 -49.94 38.76 -12.40
N ASP A 3 -49.36 38.68 -11.21
CA ASP A 3 -47.94 38.35 -11.02
C ASP A 3 -47.66 36.92 -11.47
N PRO A 4 -46.53 36.65 -12.16
CA PRO A 4 -46.03 35.29 -12.29
C PRO A 4 -45.15 34.98 -11.08
N VAL A 5 -45.56 33.94 -10.37
CA VAL A 5 -44.84 33.25 -9.29
C VAL A 5 -43.43 32.88 -9.76
N GLN A 6 -42.41 33.40 -9.08
CA GLN A 6 -41.04 32.90 -9.15
C GLN A 6 -41.00 31.52 -8.49
N ASN A 7 -40.75 30.50 -9.30
CA ASN A 7 -40.53 29.14 -8.87
C ASN A 7 -39.03 28.96 -8.58
N ASP A 8 -38.60 29.34 -7.37
CA ASP A 8 -37.25 29.07 -6.83
C ASP A 8 -37.13 27.62 -6.39
N ASN A 9 -37.16 26.69 -7.34
CA ASN A 9 -36.82 25.28 -7.13
C ASN A 9 -36.09 24.74 -8.36
N ALA A 10 -34.84 25.16 -8.52
CA ALA A 10 -33.86 24.44 -9.31
C ALA A 10 -32.89 23.79 -8.33
N GLU A 11 -33.24 22.59 -7.87
CA GLU A 11 -32.26 21.68 -7.26
C GLU A 11 -31.17 21.42 -8.31
N ASP A 12 -29.94 21.87 -8.00
CA ASP A 12 -28.72 21.67 -8.79
C ASP A 12 -28.33 20.19 -8.78
N VAL A 13 -29.06 19.39 -9.56
CA VAL A 13 -28.76 17.99 -9.81
C VAL A 13 -27.69 17.94 -10.91
N GLY A 14 -26.42 17.79 -10.51
CA GLY A 14 -25.38 17.25 -11.40
C GLY A 14 -24.23 18.19 -11.80
N SER A 15 -24.01 19.33 -11.14
CA SER A 15 -22.80 20.13 -11.34
C SER A 15 -21.56 19.41 -10.77
N VAL A 16 -20.58 19.07 -11.62
CA VAL A 16 -19.26 18.62 -11.16
C VAL A 16 -18.62 19.72 -10.29
N PRO A 17 -18.09 19.40 -9.09
CA PRO A 17 -17.50 20.41 -8.20
C PRO A 17 -16.28 21.08 -8.84
N SER A 18 -16.28 22.41 -8.94
CA SER A 18 -15.15 23.17 -9.50
C SER A 18 -14.08 23.55 -8.46
N PHE A 19 -14.40 23.47 -7.17
CA PHE A 19 -13.50 23.72 -6.04
C PHE A 19 -13.92 22.87 -4.84
N PHE A 20 -13.01 22.66 -3.88
CA PHE A 20 -13.32 21.95 -2.63
C PHE A 20 -14.18 22.84 -1.72
N ARG A 21 -15.50 22.70 -1.83
CA ARG A 21 -16.51 23.53 -1.15
C ARG A 21 -16.40 23.38 0.37
N GLU A 22 -16.31 22.15 0.85
CA GLU A 22 -16.33 21.79 2.27
C GLU A 22 -14.95 21.84 2.92
N HIS A 23 -13.92 22.42 2.28
CA HIS A 23 -12.54 22.36 2.77
C HIS A 23 -12.37 22.86 4.22
N ALA A 24 -13.06 23.92 4.63
CA ALA A 24 -12.93 24.47 5.98
C ALA A 24 -13.47 23.50 7.05
N GLU A 25 -14.65 22.94 6.80
CA GLU A 25 -15.26 21.93 7.66
C GLU A 25 -14.42 20.65 7.66
N PHE A 26 -13.99 20.18 6.49
CA PHE A 26 -13.14 19.01 6.37
C PHE A 26 -11.83 19.13 7.17
N LEU A 27 -11.19 20.30 7.14
CA LEU A 27 -9.97 20.56 7.90
C LEU A 27 -10.23 20.63 9.41
N HIS A 28 -11.42 21.08 9.83
CA HIS A 28 -11.82 21.02 11.24
C HIS A 28 -11.99 19.57 11.71
N LEU A 29 -12.74 18.75 10.94
CA LEU A 29 -12.92 17.33 11.23
C LEU A 29 -11.58 16.58 11.26
N LEU A 30 -10.68 16.91 10.34
CA LEU A 30 -9.31 16.37 10.30
C LEU A 30 -8.56 16.65 11.61
N ASP A 31 -8.65 17.88 12.12
CA ASP A 31 -7.95 18.27 13.34
C ASP A 31 -8.54 17.57 14.58
N GLU A 32 -9.86 17.36 14.64
CA GLU A 32 -10.52 16.57 15.68
C GLU A 32 -10.10 15.09 15.64
N VAL A 33 -10.16 14.47 14.46
CA VAL A 33 -9.76 13.07 14.23
C VAL A 33 -8.30 12.87 14.58
N ALA A 34 -7.41 13.75 14.09
CA ALA A 34 -5.99 13.69 14.41
C ALA A 34 -5.76 13.81 15.92
N THR A 35 -6.40 14.76 16.58
CA THR A 35 -6.25 14.96 18.04
C THR A 35 -6.73 13.76 18.84
N SER A 36 -7.85 13.15 18.46
CA SER A 36 -8.37 11.92 19.09
C SER A 36 -7.40 10.73 18.92
N ALA A 37 -6.76 10.64 17.76
CA ALA A 37 -5.77 9.62 17.44
C ALA A 37 -4.34 9.96 17.91
N SER A 38 -4.07 11.16 18.43
CA SER A 38 -2.74 11.61 18.84
C SER A 38 -2.47 11.31 20.32
N ASN A 39 -1.95 10.12 20.65
CA ASN A 39 -1.13 9.82 21.85
C ASN A 39 -1.02 8.30 22.08
N VAL A 40 -0.02 7.90 22.87
CA VAL A 40 0.24 6.48 23.21
C VAL A 40 -0.92 5.82 23.96
N GLU A 41 -1.62 6.53 24.85
CA GLU A 41 -2.74 5.99 25.64
C GLU A 41 -3.94 5.65 24.74
N SER A 42 -4.21 6.48 23.74
CA SER A 42 -5.26 6.31 22.73
C SER A 42 -4.98 5.07 21.88
N TRP A 43 -3.69 4.79 21.61
CA TRP A 43 -3.26 3.65 20.83
C TRP A 43 -3.46 2.29 21.53
N THR A 44 -3.71 2.28 22.84
CA THR A 44 -3.99 1.04 23.58
C THR A 44 -5.45 0.61 23.55
N LEU A 45 -6.33 1.46 23.03
CA LEU A 45 -7.74 1.12 22.88
C LEU A 45 -7.91 0.05 21.78
N PRO A 46 -8.85 -0.91 21.93
CA PRO A 46 -9.07 -1.92 20.91
C PRO A 46 -9.58 -1.34 19.58
N ASN A 47 -10.34 -0.25 19.63
CA ASN A 47 -10.88 0.42 18.46
C ASN A 47 -10.88 1.94 18.67
N ALA A 48 -11.04 2.68 17.59
CA ALA A 48 -11.26 4.12 17.65
C ALA A 48 -12.56 4.45 18.44
N PRO A 49 -12.62 5.59 19.16
CA PRO A 49 -13.85 6.07 19.77
C PRO A 49 -14.99 6.22 18.75
N GLU A 50 -16.24 6.02 19.19
CA GLU A 50 -17.42 6.09 18.30
C GLU A 50 -17.54 7.42 17.56
N GLU A 51 -17.19 8.51 18.24
CA GLU A 51 -17.18 9.85 17.65
C GLU A 51 -16.14 9.96 16.53
N GLU A 52 -14.90 9.53 16.77
CA GLU A 52 -13.85 9.49 15.74
C GLU A 52 -14.28 8.66 14.52
N MET A 53 -14.90 7.49 14.76
CA MET A 53 -15.43 6.65 13.67
C MET A 53 -16.57 7.34 12.90
N ARG A 54 -17.37 8.19 13.55
CA ARG A 54 -18.41 9.00 12.88
C ARG A 54 -17.77 10.06 11.99
N LEU A 55 -16.82 10.83 12.52
CA LEU A 55 -16.10 11.88 11.79
C LEU A 55 -15.36 11.31 10.58
N ILE A 56 -14.67 10.18 10.73
CA ILE A 56 -13.97 9.52 9.61
C ILE A 56 -14.96 9.10 8.51
N ARG A 57 -16.12 8.54 8.86
CA ARG A 57 -17.16 8.17 7.88
C ARG A 57 -17.68 9.39 7.12
N GLU A 58 -17.82 10.52 7.80
CA GLU A 58 -18.24 11.78 7.18
C GLU A 58 -17.18 12.33 6.23
N MET A 59 -15.93 12.40 6.68
CA MET A 59 -14.80 12.82 5.85
C MET A 59 -14.68 11.95 4.59
N LYS A 60 -14.82 10.62 4.71
CA LYS A 60 -14.80 9.72 3.56
C LYS A 60 -15.91 10.01 2.56
N LYS A 61 -17.15 10.24 3.04
CA LYS A 61 -18.27 10.63 2.17
C LYS A 61 -17.97 11.92 1.42
N THR A 62 -17.38 12.91 2.10
CA THR A 62 -16.96 14.17 1.46
C THR A 62 -15.91 13.92 0.38
N LEU A 63 -14.88 13.12 0.64
CA LEU A 63 -13.87 12.79 -0.37
C LEU A 63 -14.44 12.07 -1.59
N ASP A 64 -15.41 11.17 -1.39
CA ASP A 64 -16.03 10.41 -2.47
C ASP A 64 -16.78 11.29 -3.48
N VAL A 65 -17.28 12.47 -3.09
CA VAL A 65 -17.90 13.46 -3.99
C VAL A 65 -16.92 13.99 -5.05
N TYR A 66 -15.62 13.99 -4.75
CA TYR A 66 -14.58 14.54 -5.62
C TYR A 66 -13.92 13.50 -6.52
N GLN A 67 -14.43 12.26 -6.61
CA GLN A 67 -13.85 11.22 -7.48
C GLN A 67 -13.80 11.62 -8.96
N GLU A 68 -14.83 12.31 -9.46
CA GLU A 68 -14.89 12.75 -10.86
C GLU A 68 -13.98 13.97 -11.16
N GLN A 69 -13.70 14.80 -10.14
CA GLN A 69 -12.82 15.95 -10.25
C GLN A 69 -11.88 16.08 -9.03
N PRO A 70 -10.90 15.16 -8.90
CA PRO A 70 -10.08 15.08 -7.69
C PRO A 70 -9.05 16.19 -7.58
N THR A 71 -8.77 16.90 -8.68
CA THR A 71 -7.85 18.05 -8.72
C THR A 71 -8.32 19.23 -7.86
N CYS A 72 -9.61 19.29 -7.51
CA CYS A 72 -10.13 20.28 -6.56
C CYS A 72 -9.53 20.12 -5.16
N LEU A 73 -9.02 18.94 -4.81
CA LEU A 73 -8.40 18.65 -3.53
C LEU A 73 -6.94 19.12 -3.46
N ASP A 74 -6.26 19.24 -4.61
CA ASP A 74 -4.80 19.46 -4.72
C ASP A 74 -4.24 20.57 -3.82
N PRO A 75 -4.89 21.75 -3.70
CA PRO A 75 -4.41 22.83 -2.83
C PRO A 75 -4.35 22.46 -1.34
N TYR A 76 -5.08 21.43 -0.92
CA TYR A 76 -5.26 21.04 0.48
C TYR A 76 -4.59 19.71 0.81
N LEU A 77 -4.17 18.93 -0.18
CA LEU A 77 -3.62 17.58 0.02
C LEU A 77 -2.40 17.56 0.92
N GLU A 78 -1.49 18.53 0.77
CA GLU A 78 -0.29 18.59 1.62
C GLU A 78 -0.67 18.68 3.10
N ARG A 79 -1.57 19.60 3.45
CA ARG A 79 -2.04 19.77 4.83
C ARG A 79 -2.76 18.53 5.33
N ILE A 80 -3.67 17.97 4.51
CA ILE A 80 -4.47 16.80 4.90
C ILE A 80 -3.58 15.58 5.13
N VAL A 81 -2.77 15.23 4.15
CA VAL A 81 -1.94 14.01 4.19
C VAL A 81 -0.85 14.14 5.23
N SER A 82 -0.17 15.29 5.32
CA SER A 82 0.90 15.47 6.32
C SER A 82 0.36 15.38 7.75
N ARG A 83 -0.85 15.89 8.02
CA ARG A 83 -1.48 15.80 9.33
C ARG A 83 -1.86 14.36 9.71
N LEU A 84 -2.38 13.57 8.76
CA LEU A 84 -2.66 12.16 9.00
C LEU A 84 -1.37 11.35 9.19
N MET A 85 -0.40 11.58 8.31
CA MET A 85 0.88 10.87 8.36
C MET A 85 1.70 11.20 9.60
N SER A 86 1.61 12.39 10.18
CA SER A 86 2.28 12.68 11.45
C SER A 86 1.78 11.76 12.56
N VAL A 87 0.46 11.55 12.66
CA VAL A 87 -0.13 10.65 13.66
C VAL A 87 0.24 9.19 13.36
N VAL A 88 0.19 8.77 12.10
CA VAL A 88 0.56 7.42 11.69
C VAL A 88 2.05 7.14 11.95
N GLN A 89 2.93 8.10 11.69
CA GLN A 89 4.36 7.95 11.94
C GLN A 89 4.67 7.78 13.42
N GLU A 90 4.08 8.62 14.28
CA GLU A 90 4.23 8.47 15.73
C GLU A 90 3.68 7.12 16.23
N TYR A 91 2.52 6.70 15.73
CA TYR A 91 1.94 5.38 16.02
C TYR A 91 2.88 4.25 15.61
N VAL A 92 3.42 4.28 14.39
CA VAL A 92 4.30 3.22 13.85
C VAL A 92 5.59 3.13 14.65
N TYR A 93 6.18 4.26 15.07
CA TYR A 93 7.35 4.26 15.94
C TYR A 93 7.05 3.66 17.31
N ALA A 94 5.98 4.11 17.96
CA ALA A 94 5.60 3.55 19.26
C ALA A 94 5.25 2.07 19.17
N PHE A 95 4.56 1.65 18.08
CA PHE A 95 4.22 0.27 17.81
C PHE A 95 5.47 -0.58 17.68
N HIS A 96 6.44 -0.15 16.87
CA HIS A 96 7.71 -0.83 16.68
C HIS A 96 8.47 -0.98 18.02
N ASP A 97 8.53 0.08 18.83
CA ASP A 97 9.24 0.08 20.13
C ASP A 97 8.59 -0.84 21.19
N THR A 98 7.30 -1.17 21.04
CA THR A 98 6.59 -2.06 21.97
C THR A 98 6.31 -3.45 21.41
N MET A 99 6.47 -3.68 20.11
CA MET A 99 6.05 -4.91 19.43
C MET A 99 6.79 -6.16 19.92
N TYR A 100 8.03 -6.03 20.37
CA TYR A 100 8.82 -7.14 20.92
C TYR A 100 8.48 -7.47 22.38
N LYS A 101 7.59 -6.70 23.02
CA LYS A 101 7.15 -6.92 24.40
C LYS A 101 5.98 -7.91 24.40
N PRO A 102 5.95 -8.90 25.31
CA PRO A 102 4.89 -9.93 25.36
C PRO A 102 3.47 -9.37 25.46
N GLU A 103 3.32 -8.19 26.07
CA GLU A 103 2.08 -7.43 26.16
C GLU A 103 2.29 -6.07 25.51
N SER A 104 2.42 -6.04 24.18
CA SER A 104 2.39 -4.76 23.47
C SER A 104 1.06 -4.07 23.78
N PRO A 105 1.06 -2.90 24.43
CA PRO A 105 -0.17 -2.24 24.83
C PRO A 105 -0.89 -1.66 23.62
N ILE A 106 -0.17 -1.42 22.51
CA ILE A 106 -0.71 -0.81 21.29
C ILE A 106 -1.43 -1.85 20.44
N THR A 107 -2.64 -1.52 19.99
CA THR A 107 -3.49 -2.42 19.20
C THR A 107 -3.36 -2.15 17.70
N VAL A 108 -3.52 -3.20 16.89
CA VAL A 108 -3.41 -3.12 15.42
C VAL A 108 -4.62 -2.46 14.77
N THR A 109 -5.80 -2.58 15.38
CA THR A 109 -7.10 -2.12 14.86
C THR A 109 -7.41 -0.67 15.20
N ARG A 110 -6.72 -0.09 16.19
CA ARG A 110 -7.01 1.28 16.66
C ARG A 110 -6.91 2.34 15.56
N MET A 111 -5.96 2.17 14.63
CA MET A 111 -5.69 3.14 13.57
C MET A 111 -6.41 2.81 12.25
N ASP A 112 -7.29 1.80 12.22
CA ASP A 112 -7.95 1.34 10.99
C ASP A 112 -8.67 2.47 10.25
N GLY A 113 -9.37 3.34 10.97
CA GLY A 113 -10.08 4.47 10.36
C GLY A 113 -9.14 5.51 9.72
N ILE A 114 -7.98 5.77 10.32
CA ILE A 114 -6.98 6.69 9.77
C ILE A 114 -6.35 6.10 8.50
N PHE A 115 -6.00 4.81 8.53
CA PHE A 115 -5.49 4.11 7.34
C PHE A 115 -6.54 4.02 6.23
N ASP A 116 -7.81 3.82 6.57
CA ASP A 116 -8.92 3.83 5.61
C ASP A 116 -9.13 5.21 4.98
N LEU A 117 -8.93 6.29 5.74
CA LEU A 117 -8.95 7.66 5.20
C LEU A 117 -7.76 7.92 4.25
N LEU A 118 -6.56 7.46 4.60
CA LEU A 118 -5.37 7.54 3.73
C LEU A 118 -5.55 6.73 2.44
N TYR A 119 -6.11 5.52 2.54
CA TYR A 119 -6.48 4.73 1.38
C TYR A 119 -7.51 5.47 0.52
N THR A 120 -8.53 6.08 1.14
CA THR A 120 -9.58 6.83 0.41
C THR A 120 -8.98 7.99 -0.37
N LEU A 121 -8.01 8.73 0.21
CA LEU A 121 -7.26 9.76 -0.51
C LEU A 121 -6.47 9.18 -1.70
N CYS A 122 -5.82 8.03 -1.53
CA CYS A 122 -5.12 7.34 -2.62
C CYS A 122 -6.08 6.87 -3.72
N LYS A 123 -7.28 6.41 -3.36
CA LYS A 123 -8.33 5.98 -4.27
C LYS A 123 -8.90 7.15 -5.08
N VAL A 124 -9.21 8.26 -4.42
CA VAL A 124 -9.83 9.44 -5.05
C VAL A 124 -8.84 10.17 -5.94
N ARG A 125 -7.63 10.47 -5.44
CA ARG A 125 -6.67 11.32 -6.14
C ARG A 125 -5.60 10.55 -6.93
N GLY A 126 -5.31 9.33 -6.51
CA GLY A 126 -4.20 8.52 -7.00
C GLY A 126 -3.00 8.52 -6.05
N TYR A 127 -2.52 7.33 -5.70
CA TYR A 127 -1.43 7.15 -4.74
C TYR A 127 -0.16 7.93 -5.09
N LYS A 128 0.18 8.11 -6.39
CA LYS A 128 1.40 8.82 -6.80
C LYS A 128 1.43 10.27 -6.35
N VAL A 129 0.28 10.92 -6.24
CA VAL A 129 0.18 12.32 -5.76
C VAL A 129 0.21 12.35 -4.25
N ILE A 130 -0.56 11.47 -3.61
CA ILE A 130 -0.64 11.37 -2.14
C ILE A 130 0.73 11.02 -1.53
N LEU A 131 1.46 10.10 -2.15
CA LEU A 131 2.76 9.62 -1.69
C LEU A 131 3.81 10.73 -1.57
N ARG A 132 3.65 11.84 -2.31
CA ARG A 132 4.58 12.99 -2.25
C ARG A 132 4.59 13.68 -0.90
N PHE A 133 3.55 13.47 -0.10
CA PHE A 133 3.38 14.07 1.22
C PHE A 133 3.66 13.07 2.35
N PHE A 134 4.15 11.87 2.03
CA PHE A 134 4.53 10.88 3.05
C PHE A 134 5.92 11.20 3.61
N PRO A 135 6.19 10.86 4.89
CA PRO A 135 7.53 10.92 5.44
C PRO A 135 8.48 10.00 4.66
N HIS A 136 9.72 10.43 4.51
CA HIS A 136 10.73 9.76 3.68
C HIS A 136 12.09 9.72 4.38
N GLY A 137 12.08 9.53 5.70
CA GLY A 137 13.28 9.38 6.50
C GLY A 137 13.80 7.93 6.48
N VAL A 138 15.11 7.78 6.65
CA VAL A 138 15.72 6.45 6.83
C VAL A 138 15.21 5.76 8.10
N ALA A 139 14.91 6.54 9.14
CA ALA A 139 14.34 6.05 10.39
C ALA A 139 12.93 5.44 10.24
N ASP A 140 12.23 5.70 9.13
CA ASP A 140 10.89 5.16 8.87
C ASP A 140 10.94 3.69 8.40
N VAL A 141 12.08 3.21 7.91
CA VAL A 141 12.17 1.98 7.11
C VAL A 141 11.83 0.72 7.91
N GLU A 142 12.52 0.50 9.03
CA GLU A 142 12.25 -0.67 9.88
C GLU A 142 10.90 -0.58 10.58
N PRO A 143 10.50 0.55 11.19
CA PRO A 143 9.20 0.65 11.86
C PRO A 143 8.04 0.39 10.91
N VAL A 144 8.04 1.00 9.72
CA VAL A 144 6.97 0.79 8.73
C VAL A 144 6.92 -0.66 8.26
N PHE A 145 8.08 -1.28 8.04
CA PHE A 145 8.14 -2.69 7.65
C PHE A 145 7.64 -3.63 8.76
N ALA A 146 8.09 -3.43 10.00
CA ALA A 146 7.69 -4.24 11.14
C ALA A 146 6.18 -4.13 11.41
N THR A 147 5.60 -2.92 11.30
CA THR A 147 4.15 -2.73 11.38
C THR A 147 3.43 -3.50 10.28
N LEU A 148 3.87 -3.38 9.01
CA LEU A 148 3.26 -4.12 7.89
C LEU A 148 3.34 -5.63 8.13
N TRP A 149 4.50 -6.13 8.55
CA TRP A 149 4.67 -7.55 8.87
C TRP A 149 3.69 -8.01 9.94
N ARG A 150 3.57 -7.26 11.05
CA ARG A 150 2.64 -7.61 12.13
C ARG A 150 1.19 -7.63 11.68
N PHE A 151 0.82 -6.68 10.82
CA PHE A 151 -0.52 -6.56 10.25
C PHE A 151 -0.81 -7.69 9.25
N SER A 152 0.23 -8.41 8.80
CA SER A 152 0.17 -9.53 7.87
C SER A 152 0.21 -10.91 8.54
N VAL A 153 0.32 -10.97 9.87
CA VAL A 153 0.25 -12.24 10.63
C VAL A 153 -1.14 -12.88 10.51
N ASP A 154 -2.18 -12.05 10.49
CA ASP A 154 -3.55 -12.46 10.20
C ASP A 154 -4.02 -11.75 8.94
N LEU A 155 -3.83 -12.39 7.79
CA LEU A 155 -4.22 -11.84 6.49
C LEU A 155 -5.74 -11.72 6.33
N GLU A 156 -6.51 -12.51 7.08
CA GLU A 156 -7.98 -12.51 7.04
C GLU A 156 -8.56 -11.35 7.87
N ALA A 157 -7.74 -10.70 8.71
CA ALA A 157 -8.12 -9.47 9.38
C ALA A 157 -8.46 -8.36 8.38
N SER A 158 -9.47 -7.55 8.72
CA SER A 158 -10.01 -6.49 7.85
C SER A 158 -9.15 -5.21 7.79
N ASN A 159 -7.85 -5.30 8.10
CA ASN A 159 -6.89 -4.18 8.12
C ASN A 159 -6.16 -4.00 6.77
N TRP A 160 -6.73 -4.48 5.67
CA TRP A 160 -6.18 -4.29 4.32
C TRP A 160 -5.90 -2.81 3.94
N PRO A 161 -6.66 -1.78 4.38
CA PRO A 161 -6.32 -0.39 4.05
C PRO A 161 -4.99 0.04 4.67
N ALA A 162 -4.69 -0.48 5.87
CA ALA A 162 -3.43 -0.25 6.54
C ALA A 162 -2.29 -0.96 5.80
N ARG A 163 -2.46 -2.23 5.46
CA ARG A 163 -1.48 -3.00 4.68
C ARG A 163 -1.19 -2.33 3.33
N TYR A 164 -2.22 -1.91 2.60
CA TYR A 164 -2.05 -1.12 1.37
C TYR A 164 -1.25 0.16 1.60
N THR A 165 -1.63 0.97 2.59
CA THR A 165 -0.98 2.26 2.87
C THR A 165 0.49 2.07 3.25
N LEU A 166 0.79 1.06 4.06
CA LEU A 166 2.16 0.70 4.46
C LEU A 166 2.99 0.19 3.27
N LEU A 167 2.40 -0.64 2.39
CA LEU A 167 3.06 -1.08 1.14
C LEU A 167 3.41 0.12 0.25
N ILE A 168 2.48 1.07 0.09
CA ILE A 168 2.71 2.29 -0.66
C ILE A 168 3.80 3.15 0.00
N TRP A 169 3.81 3.26 1.33
CA TRP A 169 4.86 3.97 2.06
C TRP A 169 6.22 3.30 1.88
N LEU A 170 6.34 1.99 2.06
CA LEU A 170 7.57 1.24 1.80
C LEU A 170 8.06 1.42 0.36
N SER A 171 7.16 1.54 -0.61
CA SER A 171 7.54 1.83 -1.99
C SER A 171 8.25 3.19 -2.14
N LEU A 172 7.95 4.18 -1.29
CA LEU A 172 8.69 5.45 -1.24
C LEU A 172 10.05 5.24 -0.56
N LEU A 173 10.06 4.54 0.57
CA LEU A 173 11.28 4.29 1.35
C LEU A 173 12.32 3.48 0.58
N ALA A 174 11.87 2.56 -0.29
CA ALA A 174 12.71 1.79 -1.22
C ALA A 174 13.51 2.66 -2.20
N MET A 175 13.14 3.93 -2.41
CA MET A 175 13.80 4.83 -3.36
C MET A 175 14.77 5.82 -2.69
N ILE A 176 14.84 5.85 -1.36
CA ILE A 176 15.73 6.78 -0.66
C ILE A 176 17.20 6.33 -0.91
N PRO A 177 18.13 7.25 -1.21
CA PRO A 177 19.52 6.92 -1.53
C PRO A 177 20.36 6.61 -0.28
N PHE A 178 20.01 5.54 0.43
CA PHE A 178 20.77 5.00 1.55
C PHE A 178 20.83 3.47 1.45
N ASP A 179 21.82 2.89 2.11
CA ASP A 179 22.01 1.44 2.14
C ASP A 179 21.12 0.81 3.22
N ILE A 180 20.09 0.05 2.81
CA ILE A 180 19.19 -0.63 3.75
C ILE A 180 19.93 -1.70 4.56
N GLU A 181 21.01 -2.29 4.03
CA GLU A 181 21.82 -3.27 4.78
C GLU A 181 22.49 -2.61 6.00
N SER A 182 22.78 -1.31 5.92
CA SER A 182 23.42 -0.57 7.02
C SER A 182 22.52 -0.37 8.25
N ILE A 183 21.21 -0.51 8.09
CA ILE A 183 20.23 -0.39 9.17
C ILE A 183 19.52 -1.71 9.45
N ASP A 184 19.93 -2.82 8.83
CA ASP A 184 19.30 -4.12 9.01
C ASP A 184 19.56 -4.63 10.43
N SER A 185 18.61 -4.38 11.34
CA SER A 185 18.61 -4.99 12.69
C SER A 185 18.26 -6.48 12.65
N GLY A 186 18.02 -7.03 11.46
CA GLY A 186 17.65 -8.41 11.24
C GLY A 186 16.19 -8.71 11.58
N THR A 187 15.40 -7.73 12.06
CA THR A 187 14.00 -7.89 12.53
C THR A 187 13.74 -9.26 13.17
N THR A 188 14.67 -9.69 14.02
CA THR A 188 14.89 -11.10 14.37
C THR A 188 13.78 -11.72 15.21
N ASP A 189 12.93 -10.88 15.79
CA ASP A 189 11.85 -11.25 16.71
C ASP A 189 10.45 -10.96 16.13
N LEU A 190 10.34 -10.84 14.80
CA LEU A 190 9.03 -10.73 14.16
C LEU A 190 8.25 -12.07 14.30
N PRO A 191 6.93 -12.01 14.58
CA PRO A 191 6.10 -13.20 14.66
C PRO A 191 6.06 -13.92 13.30
N ALA A 192 5.99 -15.25 13.31
CA ALA A 192 5.88 -16.02 12.07
C ALA A 192 4.57 -15.71 11.33
N ILE A 193 4.66 -15.60 10.00
CA ILE A 193 3.51 -15.58 9.08
C ILE A 193 3.39 -16.99 8.52
N ALA A 194 2.21 -17.62 8.63
CA ALA A 194 2.03 -19.05 8.33
C ALA A 194 2.40 -19.42 6.89
N GLU A 195 2.19 -18.51 5.95
CA GLU A 195 2.48 -18.68 4.53
C GLU A 195 3.96 -18.45 4.18
N LEU A 196 4.75 -17.82 5.06
CA LEU A 196 6.17 -17.54 4.79
C LEU A 196 7.08 -18.55 5.48
N GLY A 197 8.05 -19.06 4.73
CA GLY A 197 9.12 -19.90 5.29
C GLY A 197 10.15 -19.10 6.09
N THR A 198 11.02 -19.81 6.82
CA THR A 198 12.10 -19.21 7.64
C THR A 198 13.36 -18.87 6.84
N SER A 199 13.25 -18.60 5.54
CA SER A 199 14.36 -18.80 4.59
C SER A 199 15.30 -17.61 4.37
N ASP A 200 14.94 -16.40 4.78
CA ASP A 200 15.82 -15.23 4.63
C ASP A 200 15.87 -14.39 5.92
N VAL A 201 17.09 -14.05 6.35
CA VAL A 201 17.35 -13.29 7.59
C VAL A 201 17.49 -11.79 7.29
N SER A 202 17.72 -11.40 6.03
CA SER A 202 17.89 -9.99 5.66
C SER A 202 16.56 -9.24 5.62
N LEU A 203 16.57 -7.96 5.98
CA LEU A 203 15.40 -7.09 5.89
C LEU A 203 14.84 -7.01 4.47
N MET A 204 15.73 -6.86 3.47
CA MET A 204 15.32 -6.79 2.07
C MET A 204 14.78 -8.12 1.52
N GLY A 205 15.36 -9.24 1.94
CA GLY A 205 14.81 -10.57 1.64
C GLY A 205 13.39 -10.72 2.17
N ARG A 206 13.15 -10.32 3.43
CA ARG A 206 11.81 -10.33 4.01
C ARG A 206 10.84 -9.38 3.29
N TRP A 207 11.29 -8.23 2.78
CA TRP A 207 10.45 -7.35 1.92
C TRP A 207 10.02 -8.08 0.65
N VAL A 208 10.94 -8.78 0.00
CA VAL A 208 10.66 -9.55 -1.22
C VAL A 208 9.64 -10.64 -0.94
N GLU A 209 9.84 -11.45 0.10
CA GLU A 209 8.92 -12.54 0.46
C GLU A 209 7.54 -12.03 0.86
N LEU A 210 7.47 -10.96 1.66
CA LEU A 210 6.20 -10.33 2.03
C LEU A 210 5.48 -9.74 0.80
N GLY A 211 6.23 -9.14 -0.13
CA GLY A 211 5.66 -8.69 -1.40
C GLY A 211 5.08 -9.83 -2.22
N LYS A 212 5.83 -10.94 -2.38
CA LYS A 212 5.35 -12.14 -3.09
C LYS A 212 4.08 -12.70 -2.46
N LEU A 213 3.97 -12.71 -1.13
CA LEU A 213 2.77 -13.13 -0.41
C LEU A 213 1.54 -12.31 -0.86
N PHE A 214 1.65 -10.98 -0.92
CA PHE A 214 0.56 -10.11 -1.36
C PHE A 214 0.24 -10.24 -2.86
N LEU A 215 1.23 -10.55 -3.71
CA LEU A 215 0.97 -10.85 -5.13
C LEU A 215 0.09 -12.10 -5.32
N CYS A 216 0.02 -12.99 -4.33
CA CYS A 216 -0.82 -14.18 -4.37
C CYS A 216 -2.28 -13.92 -3.95
N LYS A 217 -2.62 -12.69 -3.53
CA LYS A 217 -3.91 -12.35 -2.94
C LYS A 217 -4.65 -11.32 -3.82
N PRO A 218 -5.97 -11.45 -4.01
CA PRO A 218 -6.71 -10.49 -4.80
C PRO A 218 -6.92 -9.19 -4.00
N GLY A 219 -6.85 -8.03 -4.66
CA GLY A 219 -7.21 -6.75 -4.06
C GLY A 219 -6.19 -5.64 -4.29
N CYS A 220 -6.42 -4.50 -3.66
CA CYS A 220 -5.52 -3.33 -3.75
C CYS A 220 -4.12 -3.62 -3.17
N GLU A 221 -4.01 -4.57 -2.23
CA GLU A 221 -2.74 -4.99 -1.63
C GLU A 221 -1.77 -5.56 -2.67
N MET A 222 -2.29 -6.28 -3.69
CA MET A 222 -1.51 -6.74 -4.83
C MET A 222 -0.87 -5.56 -5.58
N GLU A 223 -1.64 -4.49 -5.84
CA GLU A 223 -1.13 -3.29 -6.51
C GLU A 223 -0.07 -2.58 -5.66
N GLY A 224 -0.33 -2.44 -4.35
CA GLY A 224 0.63 -1.86 -3.41
C GLY A 224 1.94 -2.65 -3.38
N ALA A 225 1.85 -3.98 -3.29
CA ALA A 225 3.00 -4.88 -3.31
C ALA A 225 3.75 -4.82 -4.64
N ALA A 226 3.05 -4.73 -5.78
CA ALA A 226 3.68 -4.63 -7.08
C ALA A 226 4.49 -3.33 -7.23
N VAL A 227 3.95 -2.22 -6.74
CA VAL A 227 4.67 -0.92 -6.72
C VAL A 227 5.86 -0.95 -5.77
N MET A 228 5.70 -1.53 -4.57
CA MET A 228 6.77 -1.67 -3.58
C MET A 228 7.92 -2.54 -4.10
N LEU A 229 7.62 -3.74 -4.61
CA LEU A 229 8.61 -4.65 -5.18
C LEU A 229 9.33 -4.05 -6.38
N SER A 230 8.61 -3.47 -7.34
CA SER A 230 9.24 -2.90 -8.55
C SER A 230 10.26 -1.80 -8.21
N ARG A 231 9.99 -0.98 -7.20
CA ARG A 231 10.93 0.04 -6.72
C ARG A 231 12.10 -0.56 -5.96
N LEU A 232 11.88 -1.53 -5.09
CA LEU A 232 12.95 -2.26 -4.40
C LEU A 232 13.91 -2.93 -5.39
N LEU A 233 13.38 -3.62 -6.41
CA LEU A 233 14.15 -4.31 -7.45
C LEU A 233 14.86 -3.34 -8.42
N SER A 234 14.44 -2.08 -8.45
CA SER A 234 15.07 -1.00 -9.21
C SER A 234 16.21 -0.32 -8.43
N ARG A 235 16.31 -0.55 -7.12
CA ARG A 235 17.25 0.12 -6.22
C ARG A 235 18.70 -0.26 -6.55
N ARG A 236 19.58 0.72 -6.70
CA ARG A 236 20.89 0.56 -7.37
C ARG A 236 21.82 -0.47 -6.73
N ASP A 237 21.84 -0.51 -5.40
CA ASP A 237 22.75 -1.30 -4.57
C ASP A 237 22.29 -2.75 -4.40
N SER A 238 20.99 -3.03 -4.28
CA SER A 238 20.48 -4.40 -4.15
C SER A 238 19.93 -5.01 -5.44
N ALA A 239 19.77 -4.20 -6.50
CA ALA A 239 19.27 -4.64 -7.80
C ALA A 239 20.04 -5.81 -8.40
N ALA A 240 21.36 -5.87 -8.23
CA ALA A 240 22.18 -6.91 -8.83
C ALA A 240 21.88 -8.31 -8.28
N VAL A 241 21.41 -8.39 -7.03
CA VAL A 241 21.10 -9.64 -6.33
C VAL A 241 19.60 -9.94 -6.39
N LEU A 242 18.76 -9.01 -5.94
CA LEU A 242 17.32 -9.25 -5.79
C LEU A 242 16.59 -9.38 -7.13
N ARG A 243 17.03 -8.65 -8.16
CA ARG A 243 16.31 -8.59 -9.44
C ARG A 243 16.40 -9.91 -10.22
N PRO A 244 17.59 -10.51 -10.46
CA PRO A 244 17.66 -11.80 -11.12
C PRO A 244 16.84 -12.87 -10.40
N GLU A 245 16.93 -12.95 -9.07
CA GLU A 245 16.19 -13.92 -8.26
C GLU A 245 14.67 -13.75 -8.37
N PHE A 246 14.19 -12.50 -8.32
CA PHE A 246 12.77 -12.22 -8.50
C PHE A 246 12.29 -12.58 -9.91
N ILE A 247 13.08 -12.28 -10.94
CA ILE A 247 12.72 -12.56 -12.32
C ILE A 247 12.69 -14.07 -12.58
N GLU A 248 13.65 -14.82 -12.04
CA GLU A 248 13.64 -16.27 -12.09
C GLU A 248 12.38 -16.86 -11.39
N TRP A 249 12.03 -16.32 -10.22
CA TRP A 249 10.80 -16.69 -9.53
C TRP A 249 9.55 -16.38 -10.38
N ALA A 250 9.47 -15.18 -10.97
CA ALA A 250 8.35 -14.78 -11.81
C ALA A 250 8.23 -15.67 -13.06
N ALA A 251 9.35 -15.97 -13.72
CA ALA A 251 9.41 -16.89 -14.86
C ALA A 251 8.84 -18.25 -14.49
N ARG A 252 9.28 -18.80 -13.36
CA ARG A 252 8.84 -20.10 -12.85
C ARG A 252 7.34 -20.14 -12.57
N GLU A 253 6.77 -19.11 -11.94
CA GLU A 253 5.33 -19.02 -11.70
C GLU A 253 4.52 -18.95 -13.01
N ILE A 254 5.00 -18.17 -13.99
CA ILE A 254 4.38 -18.06 -15.31
C ILE A 254 4.43 -19.40 -16.07
N THR A 255 5.60 -20.03 -16.15
CA THR A 255 5.79 -21.30 -16.87
C THR A 255 5.02 -22.44 -16.21
N ASN A 256 5.02 -22.53 -14.88
CA ASN A 256 4.25 -23.56 -14.16
C ASN A 256 2.76 -23.48 -14.45
N ALA A 257 2.23 -22.27 -14.65
CA ALA A 257 0.83 -22.07 -15.01
C ALA A 257 0.53 -22.30 -16.50
N ALA A 258 1.54 -22.18 -17.37
CA ALA A 258 1.42 -22.45 -18.81
C ALA A 258 1.46 -23.94 -19.16
N ARG A 259 1.90 -24.82 -18.23
CA ARG A 259 1.96 -26.27 -18.47
C ARG A 259 0.55 -26.84 -18.78
N PRO A 260 0.41 -27.72 -19.79
CA PRO A 260 -0.86 -28.35 -20.10
C PRO A 260 -1.38 -29.09 -18.87
N ILE A 261 -2.62 -28.83 -18.49
CA ILE A 261 -3.27 -29.62 -17.44
C ILE A 261 -3.40 -31.05 -17.98
N ASP A 262 -2.70 -32.01 -17.38
CA ASP A 262 -2.89 -33.43 -17.69
C ASP A 262 -4.39 -33.74 -17.69
N THR A 263 -4.86 -34.55 -18.66
CA THR A 263 -6.29 -34.82 -18.87
C THR A 263 -7.00 -35.43 -17.65
N ALA A 264 -6.26 -35.94 -16.65
CA ALA A 264 -6.77 -36.36 -15.35
C ALA A 264 -6.96 -35.20 -14.34
N ALA A 265 -6.18 -34.11 -14.46
CA ALA A 265 -6.27 -32.91 -13.65
C ALA A 265 -7.19 -31.84 -14.24
N ALA A 266 -7.70 -32.01 -15.47
CA ALA A 266 -8.61 -31.08 -16.13
C ALA A 266 -9.93 -30.81 -15.36
N ASN A 267 -10.31 -31.71 -14.44
CA ASN A 267 -11.44 -31.53 -13.53
C ASN A 267 -11.13 -30.66 -12.30
N ALA A 268 -9.86 -30.35 -12.05
CA ALA A 268 -9.43 -29.34 -11.10
C ALA A 268 -9.13 -28.07 -11.90
N GLY A 269 -10.14 -27.23 -12.12
CA GLY A 269 -9.98 -25.96 -12.84
C GLY A 269 -8.78 -25.14 -12.34
N LEU A 270 -8.30 -24.23 -13.20
CA LEU A 270 -7.16 -23.34 -12.93
C LEU A 270 -7.24 -22.80 -11.48
N GLN A 271 -6.29 -23.20 -10.61
CA GLN A 271 -6.35 -22.81 -9.21
C GLN A 271 -6.25 -21.29 -9.10
N ILE A 272 -7.24 -20.64 -8.47
CA ILE A 272 -7.33 -19.17 -8.38
C ILE A 272 -6.00 -18.55 -7.89
N GLY A 273 -5.31 -19.22 -6.96
CA GLY A 273 -4.00 -18.78 -6.45
C GLY A 273 -2.89 -18.72 -7.51
N SER A 274 -2.85 -19.62 -8.50
CA SER A 274 -1.84 -19.55 -9.58
C SER A 274 -2.11 -18.37 -10.50
N VAL A 275 -3.38 -18.10 -10.83
CA VAL A 275 -3.77 -16.94 -11.65
C VAL A 275 -3.36 -15.62 -11.00
N LEU A 276 -3.58 -15.51 -9.70
CA LEU A 276 -3.21 -14.31 -8.93
C LEU A 276 -1.70 -14.11 -8.90
N ARG A 277 -0.92 -15.18 -8.67
CA ARG A 277 0.56 -15.12 -8.71
C ARG A 277 1.10 -14.64 -10.05
N ILE A 278 0.58 -15.17 -11.16
CA ILE A 278 0.97 -14.74 -12.50
C ILE A 278 0.64 -13.25 -12.71
N ASN A 279 -0.59 -12.85 -12.39
CA ASN A 279 -1.04 -11.47 -12.52
C ASN A 279 -0.15 -10.52 -11.71
N GLY A 280 0.11 -10.86 -10.44
CA GLY A 280 1.00 -10.09 -9.58
C GLY A 280 2.43 -10.03 -10.10
N ALA A 281 3.01 -11.15 -10.53
CA ALA A 281 4.35 -11.20 -11.11
C ALA A 281 4.46 -10.32 -12.37
N LEU A 282 3.50 -10.44 -13.30
CA LEU A 282 3.45 -9.60 -14.50
C LEU A 282 3.32 -8.11 -14.16
N ARG A 283 2.54 -7.75 -13.14
CA ARG A 283 2.44 -6.35 -12.69
C ARG A 283 3.76 -5.79 -12.19
N VAL A 284 4.51 -6.56 -11.39
CA VAL A 284 5.85 -6.14 -10.95
C VAL A 284 6.76 -5.94 -12.15
N LEU A 285 6.78 -6.89 -13.09
CA LEU A 285 7.60 -6.81 -14.30
C LEU A 285 7.24 -5.57 -15.14
N CYS A 286 5.95 -5.31 -15.36
CA CYS A 286 5.49 -4.11 -16.06
C CYS A 286 5.96 -2.81 -15.40
N HIS A 287 5.83 -2.70 -14.07
CA HIS A 287 6.32 -1.53 -13.34
C HIS A 287 7.84 -1.39 -13.39
N LEU A 288 8.56 -2.51 -13.24
CA LEU A 288 10.01 -2.56 -13.29
C LEU A 288 10.52 -2.08 -14.66
N PHE A 289 9.99 -2.61 -15.75
CA PHE A 289 10.43 -2.23 -17.10
C PHE A 289 10.05 -0.78 -17.45
N SER A 290 8.88 -0.32 -17.01
CA SER A 290 8.46 1.08 -17.20
C SER A 290 9.37 2.08 -16.48
N ALA A 291 10.05 1.67 -15.41
CA ALA A 291 10.99 2.52 -14.68
C ALA A 291 12.42 2.51 -15.27
N MET A 292 12.72 1.55 -16.16
CA MET A 292 14.06 1.29 -16.70
C MET A 292 14.27 1.87 -18.11
N ASP A 293 13.58 2.96 -18.47
CA ASP A 293 13.47 3.58 -19.81
C ASP A 293 14.75 4.07 -20.53
N SER A 294 15.94 3.55 -20.21
CA SER A 294 17.12 3.79 -21.07
C SER A 294 17.17 2.75 -22.20
N HIS A 295 17.31 3.16 -23.47
CA HIS A 295 17.42 2.22 -24.60
C HIS A 295 18.54 1.17 -24.42
N ALA A 296 19.60 1.51 -23.68
CA ALA A 296 20.69 0.58 -23.35
C ALA A 296 20.31 -0.53 -22.35
N THR A 297 19.28 -0.32 -21.52
CA THR A 297 18.80 -1.33 -20.58
C THR A 297 17.83 -2.32 -21.21
N LEU A 298 17.11 -1.95 -22.28
CA LEU A 298 16.18 -2.85 -22.96
C LEU A 298 16.90 -3.99 -23.70
N ASP A 299 18.00 -3.68 -24.40
CA ASP A 299 18.79 -4.71 -25.12
C ASP A 299 19.41 -5.75 -24.16
N ALA A 300 19.75 -5.34 -22.94
CA ALA A 300 20.20 -6.26 -21.88
C ALA A 300 19.05 -7.08 -21.26
N GLN A 301 17.81 -6.62 -21.39
CA GLN A 301 16.61 -7.28 -20.86
C GLN A 301 15.98 -8.23 -21.86
N ILE A 302 16.15 -8.02 -23.16
CA ILE A 302 15.60 -8.88 -24.22
C ILE A 302 16.00 -10.35 -23.99
N PRO A 303 17.26 -10.73 -23.72
CA PRO A 303 17.61 -12.12 -23.45
C PRO A 303 16.88 -12.72 -22.24
N MET A 304 16.68 -11.93 -21.19
CA MET A 304 16.00 -12.35 -19.96
C MET A 304 14.48 -12.51 -20.17
N LEU A 305 13.85 -11.59 -20.91
CA LEU A 305 12.47 -11.72 -21.35
C LEU A 305 12.29 -12.90 -22.30
N LEU A 306 13.21 -13.07 -23.24
CA LEU A 306 13.21 -14.22 -24.14
C LEU A 306 13.37 -15.50 -23.34
N ASP A 307 14.23 -15.58 -22.33
CA ASP A 307 14.34 -16.77 -21.46
C ASP A 307 13.02 -17.07 -20.73
N ILE A 308 12.36 -16.06 -20.15
CA ILE A 308 11.03 -16.20 -19.52
C ILE A 308 9.99 -16.78 -20.49
N PHE A 309 10.02 -16.37 -21.76
CA PHE A 309 9.02 -16.76 -22.77
C PHE A 309 9.47 -17.87 -23.72
N GLN A 310 10.73 -18.32 -23.68
CA GLN A 310 11.34 -19.33 -24.55
C GLN A 310 11.78 -20.59 -23.79
N MET A 311 11.54 -20.71 -22.48
CA MET A 311 11.64 -22.00 -21.76
C MET A 311 10.46 -22.93 -22.13
N ASP A 312 10.39 -23.29 -23.42
CA ASP A 312 10.10 -24.60 -24.01
C ASP A 312 9.79 -24.39 -25.51
N ALA A 313 10.85 -24.39 -26.33
CA ALA A 313 10.82 -24.80 -27.73
C ALA A 313 11.77 -26.00 -27.90
#